data_AF-A0A9D8DDC3-F1
#
_entry.id   AF-A0A9D8DDC3-F1
#
_cell.length_a   1.000
_cell.length_b   1.000
_cell.length_c   1.000
_cell.angle_alpha   90.00
_cell.angle_beta   90.00
_cell.angle_gamma   90.00
#
_symmetry.space_group_name_H-M   'P 1'
#
loop_
_entity.id
_entity.type
_entity.pdbx_description
1 polymer ?
#
loop_
_entity_poly.entity_id
_entity_poly.type
_entity_poly.pdbx_seq_one_letter_code
_entity_poly.pdbx_strand_id
1 'polypeptide(L)'
;MLALVIGLFATDLLISGRRPHAVEFREAIAWSVFYVAVALGFSVVFGALAGWSYGAEYFAGYIVEKSLSVDNLFGVTEEAYIVFAANAFALLGLRALYFLVSGLLGRLVYLSTGLSVILLFIGVKLVLHFLQEQDDSIPEVSIGLSLAVIVSVLAAATIASVIKARRDPTARAHAGSLRGHRPAEAEGAAGPAAMADGWR
;
A
#
# COMPACT_ATOMS: atom_id res chain seq x y z
N MET A 1 1.50 -7.36 27.07
CA MET A 1 1.02 -7.74 25.73
C MET A 1 0.20 -6.63 25.08
N LEU A 2 -0.88 -6.15 25.70
CA LEU A 2 -1.69 -5.02 25.21
C LEU A 2 -0.87 -3.76 24.84
N ALA A 3 0.02 -3.29 25.74
CA ALA A 3 0.86 -2.12 25.48
C ALA A 3 1.81 -2.30 24.29
N LEU A 4 2.26 -3.54 24.03
CA LEU A 4 3.09 -3.89 22.88
C LEU A 4 2.27 -3.82 21.58
N VAL A 5 1.05 -4.37 21.58
CA VAL A 5 0.13 -4.33 20.42
C VAL A 5 -0.26 -2.90 20.07
N ILE A 6 -0.64 -2.10 21.08
CA ILE A 6 -0.97 -0.68 20.91
C ILE A 6 0.25 0.09 20.38
N GLY A 7 1.44 -0.16 20.93
CA GLY A 7 2.68 0.46 20.49
C GLY A 7 3.04 0.10 19.04
N LEU A 8 2.90 -1.17 18.67
CA LEU A 8 3.15 -1.65 17.30
C LEU A 8 2.16 -1.03 16.32
N PHE A 9 0.87 -1.00 16.66
CA PHE A 9 -0.17 -0.43 15.81
C PHE A 9 -0.01 1.09 15.62
N ALA A 10 0.30 1.81 16.71
CA ALA A 10 0.59 3.24 16.63
C ALA A 10 1.83 3.51 15.77
N THR A 11 2.84 2.64 15.85
CA THR A 11 4.08 2.74 15.07
C THR A 11 3.83 2.44 13.59
N ASP A 12 3.05 1.40 13.27
CA ASP A 12 2.64 1.08 11.90
C ASP A 12 1.86 2.25 11.27
N LEU A 13 0.91 2.83 12.02
CA LEU A 13 0.12 3.99 11.58
C LEU A 13 1.00 5.23 11.34
N LEU A 14 2.05 5.43 12.15
CA LEU A 14 2.98 6.53 12.00
C LEU A 14 3.94 6.37 10.82
N ILE A 15 4.37 5.14 10.55
CA ILE A 15 5.35 4.81 9.49
C ILE A 15 4.68 4.69 8.12
N SER A 16 3.45 4.16 8.06
CA SER A 16 2.66 3.97 6.83
C SER A 16 2.40 5.29 6.07
N GLY A 17 2.55 6.44 6.74
CA GLY A 17 2.50 7.76 6.09
C GLY A 17 3.69 8.10 5.17
N ARG A 18 4.74 7.26 5.05
CA ARG A 18 5.99 7.63 4.36
C ARG A 18 6.43 6.68 3.23
N ARG A 19 5.86 6.97 2.05
CA ARG A 19 6.39 6.82 0.66
C ARG A 19 6.33 5.45 -0.05
N PRO A 20 5.48 5.31 -1.09
CA PRO A 20 5.58 4.24 -2.09
C PRO A 20 6.68 4.53 -3.12
N HIS A 21 7.59 3.59 -3.34
CA HIS A 21 8.56 3.61 -4.43
C HIS A 21 8.24 2.45 -5.38
N ALA A 22 8.41 2.66 -6.69
CA ALA A 22 8.23 1.61 -7.68
C ALA A 22 9.44 0.68 -7.63
N VAL A 23 9.24 -0.55 -7.16
CA VAL A 23 10.30 -1.57 -7.05
C VAL A 23 10.61 -2.11 -8.45
N GLU A 24 11.88 -2.09 -8.86
CA GLU A 24 12.30 -2.66 -10.14
C GLU A 24 12.22 -4.20 -10.13
N PHE A 25 12.03 -4.84 -11.29
CA PHE A 25 11.87 -6.31 -11.38
C PHE A 25 13.04 -7.09 -10.77
N ARG A 26 14.27 -6.61 -10.98
CA ARG A 26 15.49 -7.22 -10.42
C ARG A 26 15.50 -7.12 -8.89
N GLU A 27 15.03 -6.00 -8.38
CA GLU A 27 14.93 -5.75 -6.95
C GLU A 27 13.81 -6.60 -6.34
N ALA A 28 12.65 -6.73 -7.01
CA ALA A 28 11.57 -7.59 -6.58
C ALA A 28 11.98 -9.08 -6.50
N ILE A 29 12.71 -9.59 -7.49
CA ILE A 29 13.25 -10.96 -7.45
C ILE A 29 14.27 -11.08 -6.31
N ALA A 30 15.17 -10.12 -6.17
CA ALA A 30 16.17 -10.14 -5.10
C ALA A 30 15.52 -10.16 -3.71
N TRP A 31 14.52 -9.31 -3.48
CA TRP A 31 13.74 -9.31 -2.24
C TRP A 31 12.99 -10.63 -2.03
N SER A 32 12.37 -11.19 -3.08
CA SER A 32 11.68 -12.49 -2.98
C SER A 32 12.64 -13.60 -2.56
N VAL A 33 13.76 -13.74 -3.25
CA VAL A 33 14.78 -14.76 -2.94
C VAL A 33 15.36 -14.53 -1.54
N PHE A 34 15.63 -13.27 -1.17
CA PHE A 34 16.14 -12.92 0.15
C PHE A 34 15.19 -13.38 1.26
N TYR A 35 13.89 -13.06 1.18
CA TYR A 35 12.92 -13.46 2.21
C TYR A 35 12.75 -14.98 2.29
N VAL A 36 12.75 -15.68 1.15
CA VAL A 36 12.72 -17.16 1.14
C VAL A 36 13.97 -17.72 1.81
N ALA A 37 15.15 -17.19 1.49
CA ALA A 37 16.41 -17.62 2.07
C ALA A 37 16.48 -17.37 3.58
N VAL A 38 15.95 -16.23 4.05
CA VAL A 38 15.85 -15.92 5.48
C VAL A 38 14.92 -16.90 6.19
N ALA A 39 13.76 -17.23 5.62
CA ALA A 39 12.84 -18.21 6.20
C ALA A 39 13.48 -19.62 6.30
N LEU A 40 14.15 -20.06 5.23
CA LEU A 40 14.87 -21.33 5.21
C LEU A 40 16.04 -21.34 6.20
N GLY A 41 16.83 -20.27 6.22
CA GLY A 41 17.94 -20.09 7.15
C GLY A 41 17.47 -20.09 8.60
N PHE A 42 16.33 -19.43 8.88
CA PHE A 42 15.71 -19.46 10.19
C PHE A 42 15.29 -20.88 10.58
N SER A 43 14.64 -21.64 9.68
CA SER A 43 14.30 -23.06 9.95
C SER A 43 15.53 -23.89 10.35
N VAL A 44 16.64 -23.74 9.64
CA VAL A 44 17.90 -24.47 9.90
C VAL A 44 18.55 -24.04 11.21
N VAL A 45 18.69 -22.72 11.42
CA VAL A 45 19.29 -22.17 12.65
C VAL A 45 18.43 -22.53 13.86
N PHE A 46 17.11 -22.40 13.75
CA PHE A 46 16.18 -22.76 14.80
C PHE A 46 16.20 -24.27 15.08
N GLY A 47 16.26 -25.11 14.04
CA GLY A 47 16.44 -26.55 14.17
C GLY A 47 17.75 -26.92 14.88
N ALA A 48 18.84 -26.20 14.60
CA ALA A 48 20.13 -26.41 15.26
C ALA A 48 20.16 -25.99 16.73
N LEU A 49 19.43 -24.92 17.09
CA LEU A 49 19.44 -24.36 18.45
C LEU A 49 18.36 -24.96 19.37
N ALA A 50 17.15 -25.20 18.85
CA ALA A 50 15.99 -25.66 19.62
C ALA A 50 15.62 -27.13 19.35
N GLY A 51 16.16 -27.73 18.28
CA GLY A 51 15.92 -29.12 17.91
C GLY A 51 15.27 -29.25 16.53
N TRP A 52 15.71 -30.23 15.74
CA TRP A 52 15.29 -30.42 14.35
C TRP A 52 13.79 -30.67 14.18
N SER A 53 13.09 -31.19 15.21
CA SER A 53 11.62 -31.33 15.19
C SER A 53 10.94 -29.97 15.04
N TYR A 54 11.30 -28.99 15.89
CA TYR A 54 10.71 -27.66 15.85
C TYR A 54 11.10 -26.87 14.59
N GLY A 55 12.33 -27.07 14.09
CA GLY A 55 12.74 -26.51 12.80
C GLY A 55 11.92 -27.05 11.63
N ALA A 56 11.59 -28.34 11.66
CA ALA A 56 10.74 -28.99 10.67
C ALA A 56 9.27 -28.55 10.79
N GLU A 57 8.75 -28.38 12.00
CA GLU A 57 7.40 -27.83 12.24
C GLU A 57 7.27 -26.40 11.68
N TYR A 58 8.25 -25.52 11.95
CA TYR A 58 8.27 -24.18 11.37
C TYR A 58 8.30 -24.22 9.84
N PHE A 59 9.15 -25.07 9.25
CA PHE A 59 9.25 -25.19 7.79
C PHE A 59 7.97 -25.72 7.18
N ALA A 60 7.35 -26.72 7.80
CA ALA A 60 6.06 -27.24 7.39
C ALA A 60 4.98 -26.15 7.44
N GLY A 61 4.93 -25.36 8.51
CA GLY A 61 4.06 -24.19 8.63
C GLY A 61 4.28 -23.17 7.52
N TYR A 62 5.55 -22.81 7.25
CA TYR A 62 5.91 -21.90 6.15
C TYR A 62 5.44 -22.41 4.78
N ILE A 63 5.64 -23.69 4.47
CA ILE A 63 5.19 -24.28 3.21
C ILE A 63 3.66 -24.31 3.13
N VAL A 64 2.97 -24.68 4.21
CA VAL A 64 1.50 -24.69 4.26
C VAL A 64 0.93 -23.29 4.02
N GLU A 65 1.46 -22.26 4.68
CA GLU A 65 1.05 -20.87 4.46
C GLU A 65 1.26 -20.42 3.01
N LYS A 66 2.39 -20.80 2.39
CA LYS A 66 2.67 -20.49 0.98
C LYS A 66 1.75 -21.24 0.02
N SER A 67 1.43 -22.50 0.29
CA SER A 67 0.50 -23.31 -0.51
C SER A 67 -0.93 -22.78 -0.41
N LEU A 68 -1.38 -22.40 0.78
CA LEU A 68 -2.72 -21.81 1.00
C LEU A 68 -2.96 -20.56 0.15
N SER A 69 -1.92 -19.76 -0.13
CA SER A 69 -2.03 -18.62 -1.03
C SER A 69 -2.29 -19.02 -2.49
N VAL A 70 -1.75 -20.15 -2.93
CA VAL A 70 -2.00 -20.70 -4.28
C VAL A 70 -3.38 -21.37 -4.31
N ASP A 71 -3.74 -22.09 -3.25
CA ASP A 71 -5.05 -22.71 -3.11
C ASP A 71 -6.16 -21.66 -3.13
N ASN A 72 -5.97 -20.49 -2.51
CA ASN A 72 -6.93 -19.40 -2.58
C ASN A 72 -7.16 -18.86 -4.00
N LEU A 73 -6.16 -18.97 -4.90
CA LEU A 73 -6.32 -18.59 -6.31
C LEU A 73 -7.16 -19.65 -7.06
N PHE A 74 -6.91 -20.93 -6.79
CA PHE A 74 -7.67 -22.05 -7.36
C PHE A 74 -9.04 -22.27 -6.67
N GLY A 75 -9.26 -21.69 -5.49
CA GLY A 75 -10.56 -21.75 -4.81
C GLY A 75 -11.66 -20.96 -5.51
N VAL A 76 -11.28 -20.00 -6.37
CA VAL A 76 -12.24 -19.29 -7.24
C VAL A 76 -12.53 -20.09 -8.52
N THR A 77 -11.54 -20.84 -9.01
CA THR A 77 -11.68 -21.65 -10.22
C THR A 77 -10.68 -22.81 -10.24
N GLU A 78 -11.17 -24.02 -10.50
CA GLU A 78 -10.35 -25.23 -10.61
C GLU A 78 -9.64 -25.33 -11.97
N GLU A 79 -10.05 -24.52 -12.95
CA GLU A 79 -9.55 -24.56 -14.32
C GLU A 79 -8.26 -23.73 -14.46
N ALA A 80 -7.12 -24.42 -14.58
CA ALA A 80 -5.81 -23.77 -14.74
C ALA A 80 -5.75 -22.82 -15.96
N TYR A 81 -6.52 -23.11 -17.02
CA TYR A 81 -6.64 -22.23 -18.17
C TYR A 81 -7.23 -20.86 -17.80
N ILE A 82 -8.24 -20.81 -16.92
CA ILE A 82 -8.88 -19.57 -16.49
C ILE A 82 -7.90 -18.74 -15.65
N VAL A 83 -7.17 -19.36 -14.72
CA VAL A 83 -6.14 -18.69 -13.90
C VAL A 83 -5.03 -18.10 -14.79
N PHE A 84 -4.53 -18.89 -15.75
CA PHE A 84 -3.50 -18.44 -16.69
C PHE A 84 -4.02 -17.30 -17.57
N ALA A 85 -5.19 -17.47 -18.19
CA ALA A 85 -5.78 -16.47 -19.07
C ALA A 85 -6.07 -15.15 -18.33
N ALA A 86 -6.60 -15.21 -17.10
CA ALA A 86 -6.86 -14.02 -16.30
C ALA A 86 -5.59 -13.22 -15.97
N ASN A 87 -4.53 -13.90 -15.55
CA ASN A 87 -3.23 -13.26 -15.29
C ASN A 87 -2.58 -12.74 -16.58
N ALA A 88 -2.64 -13.50 -17.68
CA ALA A 88 -2.11 -13.09 -18.97
C ALA A 88 -2.85 -11.85 -19.51
N PHE A 89 -4.18 -11.82 -19.45
CA PHE A 89 -4.97 -10.65 -19.84
C PHE A 89 -4.68 -9.43 -18.96
N ALA A 90 -4.51 -9.63 -17.64
CA ALA A 90 -4.12 -8.55 -16.73
C ALA A 90 -2.76 -7.93 -17.13
N LEU A 91 -1.78 -8.75 -17.51
CA LEU A 91 -0.47 -8.29 -17.98
C LEU A 91 -0.54 -7.65 -19.37
N LEU A 92 -1.29 -8.21 -20.32
CA LEU A 92 -1.45 -7.67 -21.68
C LEU A 92 -2.17 -6.32 -21.68
N GLY A 93 -3.19 -6.17 -20.83
CA GLY A 93 -3.92 -4.91 -20.65
C GLY A 93 -3.20 -3.87 -19.81
N LEU A 94 -2.06 -4.21 -19.20
CA LEU A 94 -1.42 -3.41 -18.15
C LEU A 94 -1.11 -1.98 -18.59
N ARG A 95 -0.65 -1.77 -19.83
CA ARG A 95 -0.34 -0.41 -20.33
C ARG A 95 -1.59 0.47 -20.46
N ALA A 96 -2.67 -0.08 -20.99
CA ALA A 96 -3.94 0.64 -21.15
C ALA A 96 -4.61 0.87 -19.78
N LEU A 97 -4.60 -0.16 -18.93
CA LEU A 97 -5.13 -0.07 -17.57
C LEU A 97 -4.32 0.92 -16.74
N TYR A 98 -2.99 0.93 -16.84
CA TYR A 98 -2.14 1.91 -16.15
C TYR A 98 -2.48 3.33 -16.58
N PHE A 99 -2.68 3.59 -17.88
CA PHE A 99 -3.06 4.92 -18.35
C PHE A 99 -4.45 5.34 -17.82
N LEU A 100 -5.42 4.42 -17.89
CA LEU A 100 -6.77 4.65 -17.37
C LEU A 100 -6.75 4.89 -15.84
N VAL A 101 -6.07 4.01 -15.10
CA VAL A 101 -5.94 4.07 -13.65
C VAL A 101 -5.13 5.29 -13.23
N SER A 102 -4.09 5.69 -13.96
CA SER A 102 -3.36 6.95 -13.71
C SER A 102 -4.27 8.17 -13.85
N GLY A 103 -5.13 8.19 -14.89
CA GLY A 103 -6.15 9.23 -15.06
C GLY A 103 -7.23 9.22 -13.97
N LEU A 104 -7.62 8.04 -13.49
CA LEU A 104 -8.58 7.86 -12.39
C LEU A 104 -7.95 8.18 -11.02
N LEU A 105 -6.69 7.82 -10.79
CA LEU A 105 -5.92 8.11 -9.58
C LEU A 105 -5.83 9.61 -9.34
N GLY A 106 -5.63 10.40 -10.40
CA GLY A 106 -5.69 11.85 -10.32
C GLY A 106 -7.05 12.39 -9.84
N ARG A 107 -8.13 11.62 -10.00
CA ARG A 107 -9.50 11.96 -9.57
C ARG A 107 -9.87 11.37 -8.20
N LEU A 108 -9.05 10.48 -7.65
CA LEU A 108 -9.24 9.80 -6.35
C LEU A 108 -8.48 10.50 -5.21
N VAL A 109 -8.44 11.84 -5.22
CA VAL A 109 -7.67 12.68 -4.28
C VAL A 109 -7.97 12.38 -2.80
N TYR A 110 -9.24 12.12 -2.47
CA TYR A 110 -9.66 11.88 -1.08
C TYR A 110 -9.67 10.40 -0.69
N LEU A 111 -9.27 9.50 -1.59
CA LEU A 111 -9.27 8.07 -1.32
C LEU A 111 -8.23 7.69 -0.26
N SER A 112 -7.05 8.31 -0.29
CA SER A 112 -6.04 8.12 0.76
C SER A 112 -6.55 8.59 2.13
N THR A 113 -7.25 9.73 2.18
CA THR A 113 -7.87 10.24 3.41
C THR A 113 -8.97 9.31 3.91
N GLY A 114 -9.83 8.80 3.01
CA GLY A 114 -10.85 7.82 3.37
C GLY A 114 -10.24 6.53 3.91
N LEU A 115 -9.16 6.05 3.30
CA LEU A 115 -8.44 4.86 3.75
C LEU A 115 -7.81 5.07 5.12
N SER A 116 -7.22 6.24 5.42
CA SER A 116 -6.72 6.57 6.76
C SER A 116 -7.81 6.53 7.83
N VAL A 117 -9.02 7.02 7.52
CA VAL A 117 -10.16 6.98 8.45
C VAL A 117 -10.62 5.54 8.69
N ILE A 118 -10.69 4.72 7.62
CA ILE A 118 -11.04 3.30 7.74
C ILE A 118 -9.98 2.55 8.56
N LEU A 119 -8.70 2.81 8.32
CA LEU A 119 -7.60 2.16 9.03
C LEU A 119 -7.60 2.52 10.51
N LEU A 120 -7.86 3.78 10.85
CA LEU A 120 -8.05 4.23 12.22
C LEU A 120 -9.25 3.54 12.88
N PHE A 121 -10.39 3.46 12.18
CA PHE A 121 -11.60 2.79 12.66
C PHE A 121 -11.36 1.30 12.93
N ILE A 122 -10.72 0.59 11.99
CA ILE A 122 -10.36 -0.83 12.14
C ILE A 122 -9.37 -1.00 13.30
N GLY A 123 -8.38 -0.11 13.41
CA GLY A 123 -7.44 -0.09 14.54
C GLY A 123 -8.10 0.01 15.90
N VAL A 124 -8.99 0.99 16.07
CA VAL A 124 -9.78 1.16 17.31
C VAL A 124 -10.64 -0.07 17.57
N LYS A 125 -11.27 -0.63 16.54
CA LYS A 125 -12.06 -1.85 16.66
C LYS A 125 -11.22 -3.03 17.16
N LEU A 126 -10.01 -3.23 16.63
CA LEU A 126 -9.11 -4.31 17.07
C LEU A 126 -8.71 -4.15 18.55
N VAL A 127 -8.45 -2.91 19.01
CA VAL A 127 -8.16 -2.65 20.43
C VAL A 127 -9.38 -2.93 21.31
N LEU A 128 -10.56 -2.47 20.90
CA LEU A 128 -11.80 -2.73 21.64
C LEU A 128 -12.13 -4.22 21.70
N HIS A 129 -11.91 -4.96 20.61
CA HIS A 129 -12.11 -6.40 20.57
C HIS A 129 -11.16 -7.15 21.51
N PHE A 130 -9.91 -6.72 21.58
CA PHE A 130 -8.95 -7.27 22.54
C PHE A 130 -9.33 -6.92 23.99
N LEU A 131 -9.84 -5.70 24.26
CA LEU A 131 -10.30 -5.31 25.60
C LEU A 131 -11.55 -6.07 26.03
N GLN A 132 -12.44 -6.40 25.09
CA GLN A 132 -13.61 -7.28 25.30
C GLN A 132 -13.19 -8.67 25.75
N GLU A 133 -12.12 -9.21 25.17
CA GLU A 133 -11.56 -10.52 25.53
C GLU A 133 -11.11 -10.60 27.00
N GLN A 134 -10.92 -9.44 27.65
CA GLN A 134 -10.46 -9.33 29.03
C GLN A 134 -11.55 -8.89 30.03
N ASP A 135 -12.68 -8.33 29.58
CA ASP A 135 -13.80 -7.86 30.43
C ASP A 135 -15.15 -7.92 29.66
N ASP A 136 -16.08 -8.75 30.13
CA ASP A 136 -17.41 -9.04 29.50
C ASP A 136 -18.37 -7.83 29.45
N SER A 137 -17.98 -6.69 30.04
CA SER A 137 -18.83 -5.50 30.19
C SER A 137 -18.84 -4.58 28.95
N ILE A 138 -18.09 -4.89 27.90
CA ILE A 138 -17.89 -4.00 26.74
C ILE A 138 -18.84 -4.36 25.58
N PRO A 139 -19.63 -3.40 25.04
CA PRO A 139 -20.61 -3.67 23.98
C PRO A 139 -19.97 -4.24 22.71
N GLU A 140 -20.53 -5.33 22.17
CA GLU A 140 -20.07 -5.94 20.91
C GLU A 140 -20.19 -4.97 19.73
N VAL A 141 -19.08 -4.76 19.00
CA VAL A 141 -19.13 -4.05 17.72
C VAL A 141 -19.56 -5.04 16.66
N SER A 142 -20.86 -5.03 16.35
CA SER A 142 -21.41 -5.94 15.34
C SER A 142 -20.69 -5.78 14.00
N ILE A 143 -20.48 -6.90 13.32
CA ILE A 143 -19.88 -6.95 11.98
C ILE A 143 -20.70 -6.06 11.02
N GLY A 144 -22.03 -6.04 11.20
CA GLY A 144 -22.95 -5.18 10.45
C GLY A 144 -22.67 -3.69 10.65
N LEU A 145 -22.44 -3.22 11.87
CA LEU A 145 -22.08 -1.82 12.14
C LEU A 145 -20.73 -1.46 11.48
N SER A 146 -19.75 -2.37 11.55
CA SER A 146 -18.43 -2.14 10.94
C SER A 146 -18.51 -2.03 9.42
N LEU A 147 -19.24 -2.95 8.78
CA LEU A 147 -19.48 -2.91 7.34
C LEU A 147 -20.21 -1.63 6.93
N ALA A 148 -21.24 -1.23 7.68
CA ALA A 148 -21.96 0.01 7.42
C ALA A 148 -21.04 1.24 7.52
N VAL A 149 -20.17 1.31 8.53
CA VAL A 149 -19.20 2.40 8.67
C VAL A 149 -18.19 2.41 7.52
N ILE A 150 -17.60 1.27 7.18
CA ILE A 150 -16.62 1.16 6.08
C ILE A 150 -17.27 1.58 4.75
N VAL A 151 -18.45 1.05 4.44
CA VAL A 151 -19.19 1.40 3.22
C VAL A 151 -19.55 2.89 3.21
N SER A 152 -19.97 3.45 4.34
CA SER A 152 -20.31 4.88 4.44
C SER A 152 -19.09 5.78 4.21
N VAL A 153 -17.94 5.43 4.82
CA VAL A 153 -16.69 6.19 4.63
C VAL A 153 -16.19 6.06 3.19
N LEU A 154 -16.24 4.87 2.58
CA LEU A 154 -15.88 4.67 1.18
C LEU A 154 -16.81 5.43 0.24
N ALA A 155 -18.12 5.41 0.50
CA ALA A 155 -19.10 6.15 -0.29
C ALA A 155 -18.85 7.66 -0.18
N ALA A 156 -18.65 8.18 1.04
CA ALA A 156 -18.35 9.60 1.27
C ALA A 156 -17.05 10.02 0.58
N ALA A 157 -15.97 9.24 0.72
CA ALA A 157 -14.68 9.50 0.09
C ALA A 157 -14.80 9.47 -1.44
N THR A 158 -15.52 8.49 -1.99
CA THR A 158 -15.74 8.36 -3.44
C THR A 158 -16.58 9.52 -3.98
N ILE A 159 -17.70 9.86 -3.33
CA ILE A 159 -18.58 10.96 -3.71
C ILE A 159 -17.82 12.28 -3.65
N ALA A 160 -17.12 12.56 -2.54
CA ALA A 160 -16.31 13.77 -2.40
C ALA A 160 -15.22 13.86 -3.50
N SER A 161 -14.59 12.73 -3.83
CA SER A 161 -13.57 12.67 -4.87
C SER A 161 -14.15 12.89 -6.27
N VAL A 162 -15.31 12.30 -6.58
CA VAL A 162 -16.01 12.49 -7.87
C VAL A 162 -16.53 13.92 -8.00
N ILE A 163 -17.11 14.51 -6.95
CA ILE A 163 -17.58 15.90 -6.96
C ILE A 163 -16.42 16.86 -7.24
N LYS A 164 -15.27 16.66 -6.59
CA LYS A 164 -14.10 17.51 -6.83
C LYS A 164 -13.48 17.29 -8.21
N ALA A 165 -13.40 16.05 -8.67
CA ALA A 165 -12.94 15.73 -10.02
C ALA A 165 -13.83 16.34 -11.12
N ARG A 166 -15.13 16.55 -10.85
CA ARG A 166 -16.06 17.24 -11.76
C ARG A 166 -15.95 18.77 -11.69
N ARG A 167 -15.55 19.34 -10.55
CA ARG A 167 -15.45 20.80 -10.35
C ARG A 167 -14.10 21.38 -10.76
N ASP A 168 -13.03 20.59 -10.76
CA ASP A 168 -11.69 21.08 -11.07
C ASP A 168 -10.90 20.04 -11.89
N PRO A 169 -10.97 20.09 -13.24
CA PRO A 169 -10.29 19.14 -14.14
C PRO A 169 -8.76 19.19 -14.06
N THR A 170 -8.21 20.23 -13.42
CA THR A 170 -6.78 20.49 -13.29
C THR A 170 -6.19 20.12 -11.94
N ALA A 171 -7.01 19.75 -10.95
CA ALA A 171 -6.54 19.31 -9.64
C ALA A 171 -5.94 17.90 -9.71
N ARG A 172 -4.70 17.81 -10.22
CA ARG A 172 -3.90 16.59 -10.21
C ARG A 172 -3.49 16.26 -8.78
N ALA A 173 -3.80 15.06 -8.29
CA ALA A 173 -3.19 14.51 -7.09
C ALA A 173 -1.66 14.45 -7.28
N HIS A 174 -0.92 15.43 -6.74
CA HIS A 174 0.53 15.38 -6.66
C HIS A 174 0.91 14.60 -5.40
N ALA A 175 1.23 13.32 -5.58
CA ALA A 175 2.08 12.64 -4.62
C ALA A 175 3.50 13.26 -4.72
N GLY A 176 3.80 14.23 -3.84
CA GLY A 176 5.19 14.50 -3.44
C GLY A 176 6.00 15.61 -4.13
N SER A 177 5.43 16.61 -4.80
CA SER A 177 6.25 17.76 -5.25
C SER A 177 6.35 18.85 -4.17
N LEU A 178 7.33 18.74 -3.28
CA LEU A 178 7.86 19.94 -2.62
C LEU A 178 8.56 20.79 -3.69
N ARG A 179 7.88 21.87 -4.09
CA ARG A 179 8.39 23.09 -4.73
C ARG A 179 9.57 22.93 -5.71
N GLY A 180 9.25 22.82 -6.99
CA GLY A 180 10.04 23.45 -8.04
C GLY A 180 9.39 24.80 -8.40
N HIS A 181 9.63 25.84 -7.61
CA HIS A 181 9.18 27.19 -7.94
C HIS A 181 10.28 27.91 -8.72
N ARG A 182 10.11 28.02 -10.03
CA ARG A 182 10.57 29.17 -10.83
C ARG A 182 9.41 29.45 -11.78
N PRO A 183 8.86 30.68 -11.81
CA PRO A 183 9.62 31.84 -12.30
C PRO A 183 9.24 33.20 -11.70
N ALA A 184 10.12 34.20 -11.85
CA ALA A 184 9.84 35.59 -12.24
C ALA A 184 10.82 36.57 -11.58
N GLU A 185 11.87 36.92 -12.31
CA GLU A 185 12.40 38.29 -12.28
C GLU A 185 12.73 38.65 -13.72
N ALA A 186 11.71 39.17 -14.40
CA ALA A 186 11.96 40.14 -15.44
C ALA A 186 12.17 41.49 -14.74
N GLU A 187 13.16 42.22 -15.23
CA GLU A 187 13.17 43.68 -15.41
C GLU A 187 14.29 44.45 -14.69
N GLY A 188 15.31 44.80 -15.49
CA GLY A 188 15.76 46.19 -15.56
C GLY A 188 17.09 46.56 -14.90
N ALA A 189 18.20 46.52 -15.67
CA ALA A 189 19.23 47.56 -15.62
C ALA A 189 20.20 47.46 -16.82
N ALA A 190 20.14 48.46 -17.72
CA ALA A 190 21.20 49.03 -18.60
C ALA A 190 22.16 48.06 -19.35
N GLY A 191 22.36 48.09 -20.67
CA GLY A 191 22.03 49.00 -21.78
C GLY A 191 22.86 48.53 -23.01
N PRO A 192 22.57 48.97 -24.25
CA PRO A 192 23.29 48.51 -25.44
C PRO A 192 24.53 49.37 -25.74
N ALA A 193 25.73 48.89 -25.42
CA ALA A 193 26.99 49.48 -25.93
C ALA A 193 28.19 48.51 -25.79
N ALA A 194 29.04 48.50 -26.83
CA ALA A 194 30.32 47.77 -27.00
C ALA A 194 30.17 46.27 -27.31
N MET A 195 30.38 45.73 -28.53
CA MET A 195 31.32 46.10 -29.60
C MET A 195 32.73 46.38 -29.07
N ALA A 196 33.50 45.32 -28.77
CA ALA A 196 34.95 45.24 -29.02
C ALA A 196 35.49 43.86 -28.60
N ASP A 197 36.19 43.22 -29.53
CA ASP A 197 37.35 42.35 -29.35
C ASP A 197 37.20 40.96 -28.70
N GLY A 198 37.46 39.92 -29.51
CA GLY A 198 37.70 38.59 -28.94
C GLY A 198 37.72 37.38 -29.89
N TRP A 199 38.05 37.54 -31.18
CA TRP A 199 38.45 36.40 -32.02
C TRP A 199 39.97 36.45 -32.21
N ARG A 200 40.68 35.70 -31.35
CA ARG A 200 42.02 35.18 -31.57
C ARG A 200 42.11 33.78 -31.00
#